data_AF-D7JEZ1-F1
#
_entry.id   AF-D7JEZ1-F1
#
_cell.length_a   1.000
_cell.length_b   1.000
_cell.length_c   1.000
_cell.angle_alpha   90.00
_cell.angle_beta   90.00
_cell.angle_gamma   90.00
#
_symmetry.space_group_name_H-M   'P 1'
#
loop_
_entity.id
_entity.type
_entity.pdbx_description
1 polymer ?
#
loop_
_entity_poly.entity_id
_entity_poly.type
_entity_poly.pdbx_seq_one_letter_code
_entity_poly.pdbx_strand_id
1 'polypeptide(L)'
;MPEIHYQSKFYYKNKNMKKSFFRILPAVILLVGAVVVLGGCEKKNENNNENEKENKNPLKNTEWKLINFVDVGNNTKKTPEPDSEKCYTLKFLENGDSLTTTSSTNNFIGTYTIDIKTSSISITSLGGTKINEIYDGILYVESLIKVNKYTIDKDVLKLYYNDNKNYLEFKRR
;
A
#
# COMPACT_ATOMS: atom_id res chain seq x y z
N MET A 1 -38.19 22.95 -0.34
CA MET A 1 -37.78 21.54 -0.51
C MET A 1 -36.67 21.30 0.51
N PRO A 2 -36.84 20.43 1.52
CA PRO A 2 -36.00 20.46 2.71
C PRO A 2 -34.63 19.81 2.49
N GLU A 3 -33.62 20.49 3.03
CA GLU A 3 -32.20 20.17 3.07
C GLU A 3 -31.95 19.09 4.14
N ILE A 4 -31.41 17.93 3.75
CA ILE A 4 -31.08 16.86 4.69
C ILE A 4 -29.58 16.86 5.00
N HIS A 5 -29.25 17.45 6.15
CA HIS A 5 -27.96 17.34 6.81
C HIS A 5 -27.72 15.89 7.25
N TYR A 6 -26.75 15.21 6.65
CA TYR A 6 -26.31 13.89 7.09
C TYR A 6 -25.03 14.02 7.94
N GLN A 7 -25.19 14.07 9.26
CA GLN A 7 -24.10 13.92 10.23
C GLN A 7 -24.00 12.43 10.60
N SER A 8 -22.95 11.74 10.14
CA SER A 8 -22.62 10.40 10.64
C SER A 8 -21.43 10.47 11.59
N LYS A 9 -21.71 10.47 12.90
CA LYS A 9 -20.72 10.26 13.96
C LYS A 9 -20.73 8.78 14.32
N PHE A 10 -19.74 8.02 13.85
CA PHE A 10 -19.46 6.69 14.38
C PHE A 10 -18.17 6.73 15.20
N TYR A 11 -18.38 6.90 16.51
CA TYR A 11 -17.42 6.52 17.54
C TYR A 11 -17.37 4.99 17.60
N TYR A 12 -16.17 4.40 17.53
CA TYR A 12 -15.93 3.11 18.19
C TYR A 12 -14.62 3.08 18.96
N LYS A 13 -14.74 2.39 20.09
CA LYS A 13 -14.02 2.47 21.34
C LYS A 13 -12.70 1.71 21.32
N ASN A 14 -11.64 2.41 21.75
CA ASN A 14 -10.32 1.86 22.02
C ASN A 14 -10.39 0.76 23.10
N LYS A 15 -10.03 -0.48 22.77
CA LYS A 15 -9.86 -1.57 23.74
C LYS A 15 -8.38 -1.91 23.86
N ASN A 16 -7.72 -1.22 24.78
CA ASN A 16 -6.48 -1.65 25.40
C ASN A 16 -6.69 -3.03 26.05
N MET A 17 -5.98 -4.05 25.60
CA MET A 17 -5.81 -5.31 26.34
C MET A 17 -4.33 -5.67 26.46
N LYS A 18 -3.98 -6.04 27.68
CA LYS A 18 -2.68 -5.96 28.34
C LYS A 18 -1.66 -6.97 27.79
N LYS A 19 -0.40 -6.54 27.79
CA LYS A 19 0.80 -7.34 27.49
C LYS A 19 0.88 -8.54 28.44
N SER A 20 1.07 -9.74 27.89
CA SER A 20 1.43 -10.94 28.67
C SER A 20 2.95 -11.07 28.71
N PHE A 21 3.52 -11.02 29.91
CA PHE A 21 4.94 -11.22 30.17
C PHE A 21 5.17 -12.70 30.49
N PHE A 22 5.86 -13.42 29.60
CA PHE A 22 6.44 -14.70 29.98
C PHE A 22 7.81 -14.45 30.64
N ARG A 23 7.84 -14.66 31.95
CA ARG A 23 9.06 -14.84 32.75
C ARG A 23 9.57 -16.26 32.52
N ILE A 24 10.80 -16.42 32.05
CA ILE A 24 11.60 -17.63 32.27
C ILE A 24 12.99 -17.17 32.76
N LEU A 25 13.43 -17.83 33.83
CA LEU A 25 14.61 -17.55 34.65
C LEU A 25 15.96 -17.62 33.88
N PRO A 26 17.03 -17.02 34.44
CA PRO A 26 18.36 -17.01 33.85
C PRO A 26 19.09 -18.33 34.14
N ALA A 27 19.57 -19.01 33.10
CA ALA A 27 20.57 -20.06 33.25
C ALA A 27 21.96 -19.44 33.08
N VAL A 28 22.62 -19.26 34.22
CA VAL A 28 24.04 -18.93 34.37
C VAL A 28 24.86 -20.11 33.88
N ILE A 29 25.72 -19.91 32.87
CA ILE A 29 26.93 -20.73 32.67
C ILE A 29 28.09 -19.77 32.47
N LEU A 30 28.87 -19.64 33.54
CA LEU A 30 30.21 -19.07 33.58
C LEU A 30 31.17 -20.01 32.85
N LEU A 31 31.88 -19.51 31.85
CA LEU A 31 33.18 -20.04 31.47
C LEU A 31 34.10 -18.88 31.09
N VAL A 32 34.93 -18.51 32.06
CA VAL A 32 36.06 -17.61 31.92
C VAL A 32 37.15 -18.35 31.15
N GLY A 33 37.54 -17.80 30.00
CA GLY A 33 38.71 -18.22 29.25
C GLY A 33 39.36 -16.98 28.65
N ALA A 34 40.22 -16.34 29.43
CA ALA A 34 41.04 -15.22 28.99
C ALA A 34 42.13 -15.75 28.04
N VAL A 35 42.06 -15.35 26.76
CA VAL A 35 43.23 -15.30 25.88
C VAL A 35 43.27 -13.93 25.25
N VAL A 36 44.21 -13.13 25.76
CA VAL A 36 44.59 -11.82 25.26
C VAL A 36 45.44 -12.05 24.01
N VAL A 37 44.93 -11.68 22.84
CA VAL A 37 45.77 -11.46 21.65
C VAL A 37 45.57 -10.03 21.20
N LEU A 38 46.57 -9.21 21.51
CA LEU A 38 46.79 -7.89 20.94
C LEU A 38 47.08 -8.05 19.44
N GLY A 39 46.02 -8.00 18.63
CA GLY A 39 46.09 -7.84 17.19
C GLY A 39 45.60 -6.45 16.81
N GLY A 40 46.47 -5.45 16.89
CA GLY A 40 46.20 -4.13 16.36
C GLY A 40 46.15 -4.18 14.82
N CYS A 41 44.94 -4.09 14.27
CA CYS A 41 44.70 -3.59 12.92
C CYS A 41 43.86 -2.33 13.05
N GLU A 42 44.52 -1.18 12.98
CA GLU A 42 43.87 0.09 12.74
C GLU A 42 43.43 0.18 11.27
N LYS A 43 42.25 0.80 11.07
CA LYS A 43 41.56 1.14 9.80
C LYS A 43 40.59 0.08 9.26
N LYS A 44 39.31 0.27 9.58
CA LYS A 44 38.38 1.09 8.79
C LYS A 44 37.25 1.56 9.71
N ASN A 45 36.81 2.80 9.53
CA ASN A 45 35.55 3.28 10.09
C ASN A 45 34.43 2.44 9.48
N GLU A 46 34.06 1.36 10.16
CA GLU A 46 32.77 0.73 10.00
C GLU A 46 31.76 1.70 10.62
N ASN A 47 31.24 2.59 9.79
CA ASN A 47 29.90 3.12 10.02
C ASN A 47 28.97 1.90 10.00
N ASN A 48 28.78 1.29 11.16
CA ASN A 48 27.73 0.33 11.43
C ASN A 48 26.38 1.05 11.35
N ASN A 49 25.97 1.37 10.13
CA ASN A 49 24.57 1.54 9.78
C ASN A 49 24.02 0.19 9.29
N GLU A 50 24.34 -0.89 10.00
CA GLU A 50 23.51 -2.07 9.94
C GLU A 50 22.29 -1.82 10.83
N ASN A 51 21.12 -1.80 10.20
CA ASN A 51 19.77 -1.89 10.80
C ASN A 51 18.94 -0.61 10.98
N GLU A 52 18.95 0.28 10.00
CA GLU A 52 17.66 0.80 9.53
C GLU A 52 17.42 0.25 8.12
N LYS A 53 16.78 -0.93 8.05
CA LYS A 53 16.07 -1.34 6.85
C LYS A 53 14.89 -0.38 6.74
N GLU A 54 15.19 0.84 6.30
CA GLU A 54 14.29 1.95 6.20
C GLU A 54 13.07 1.42 5.46
N ASN A 55 11.92 1.45 6.14
CA ASN A 55 10.67 0.86 5.66
C ASN A 55 10.15 1.75 4.53
N LYS A 56 10.89 1.76 3.41
CA LYS A 56 10.64 2.62 2.26
C LYS A 56 9.40 2.10 1.58
N ASN A 57 8.46 3.01 1.38
CA ASN A 57 7.24 2.75 0.64
C ASN A 57 7.60 2.22 -0.77
N PRO A 58 7.26 0.96 -1.10
CA PRO A 58 7.65 0.33 -2.37
C PRO A 58 6.89 0.89 -3.59
N LEU A 59 5.87 1.71 -3.35
CA LEU A 59 5.09 2.36 -4.40
C LEU A 59 5.65 3.72 -4.79
N LYS A 60 6.53 4.35 -4.01
CA LYS A 60 7.04 5.68 -4.37
C LYS A 60 7.75 5.66 -5.72
N ASN A 61 7.46 6.69 -6.54
CA ASN A 61 8.01 6.84 -7.89
C ASN A 61 7.77 5.61 -8.78
N THR A 62 6.55 5.07 -8.76
CA THR A 62 6.15 3.94 -9.60
C THR A 62 4.94 4.28 -10.45
N GLU A 63 4.88 3.70 -11.65
CA GLU A 63 3.77 3.86 -12.57
C GLU A 63 3.24 2.48 -13.00
N TRP A 64 1.92 2.40 -13.12
CA TRP A 64 1.19 1.15 -13.28
C TRP A 64 0.06 1.32 -14.29
N LYS A 65 -0.25 0.25 -15.03
CA LYS A 65 -1.37 0.15 -15.95
C LYS A 65 -2.29 -0.98 -15.54
N LEU A 66 -3.57 -0.68 -15.39
CA LEU A 66 -4.57 -1.71 -15.09
C LEU A 66 -4.64 -2.69 -16.27
N ILE A 67 -4.57 -3.98 -15.95
CA ILE A 67 -4.72 -5.06 -16.92
C ILE A 67 -5.99 -5.89 -16.68
N ASN A 68 -6.45 -6.01 -15.43
CA ASN A 68 -7.69 -6.73 -15.10
C ASN A 68 -8.42 -6.14 -13.90
N PHE A 69 -9.75 -6.10 -13.98
CA PHE A 69 -10.63 -6.21 -12.83
C PHE A 69 -10.80 -7.69 -12.48
N VAL A 70 -10.53 -8.09 -11.25
CA VAL A 70 -10.61 -9.49 -10.83
C VAL A 70 -11.67 -9.67 -9.75
N ASP A 71 -12.51 -10.69 -9.93
CA ASP A 71 -13.44 -11.20 -8.92
C ASP A 71 -13.01 -12.61 -8.53
N VAL A 72 -12.50 -12.73 -7.30
CA VAL A 72 -12.00 -13.98 -6.73
C VAL A 72 -13.13 -14.95 -6.44
N GLY A 73 -14.27 -14.44 -5.96
CA GLY A 73 -15.41 -15.27 -5.58
C GLY A 73 -16.06 -15.96 -6.79
N ASN A 74 -16.14 -15.24 -7.90
CA ASN A 74 -16.70 -15.73 -9.16
C ASN A 74 -15.64 -16.31 -10.12
N ASN A 75 -14.35 -16.25 -9.76
CA ASN A 75 -13.22 -16.67 -10.60
C ASN A 75 -13.25 -16.03 -12.01
N THR A 76 -13.53 -14.72 -12.07
CA THR A 76 -13.59 -13.98 -13.34
C THR A 76 -12.52 -12.89 -13.39
N LYS A 77 -12.09 -12.59 -14.61
CA LYS A 77 -11.22 -11.46 -14.95
C LYS A 77 -11.85 -10.68 -16.10
N LYS A 78 -11.87 -9.36 -15.98
CA LYS A 78 -12.31 -8.45 -17.03
C LYS A 78 -11.16 -7.51 -17.40
N THR A 79 -10.77 -7.51 -18.67
CA THR A 79 -9.87 -6.50 -19.22
C THR A 79 -10.60 -5.16 -19.31
N PRO A 80 -9.99 -4.04 -18.88
CA PRO A 80 -10.65 -2.74 -18.89
C PRO A 80 -10.87 -2.22 -20.32
N GLU A 81 -12.05 -1.67 -20.58
CA GLU A 81 -12.37 -0.97 -21.81
C GLU A 81 -12.45 0.54 -21.56
N PRO A 82 -11.85 1.41 -22.41
CA PRO A 82 -11.13 1.05 -23.62
C PRO A 82 -9.71 0.55 -23.29
N ASP A 83 -9.23 -0.39 -24.10
CA ASP A 83 -7.84 -0.83 -24.03
C ASP A 83 -6.94 0.20 -24.73
N SER A 84 -6.63 1.27 -23.99
CA SER A 84 -5.77 2.37 -24.43
C SER A 84 -4.60 2.53 -23.48
N GLU A 85 -3.40 2.71 -24.01
CA GLU A 85 -2.19 2.97 -23.22
C GLU A 85 -2.29 4.24 -22.36
N LYS A 86 -3.18 5.18 -22.69
CA LYS A 86 -3.35 6.39 -21.88
C LYS A 86 -4.37 6.22 -20.77
N CYS A 87 -5.25 5.23 -20.86
CA CYS A 87 -6.32 5.00 -19.88
C CYS A 87 -5.87 4.09 -18.75
N TYR A 88 -6.57 4.16 -17.61
CA TYR A 88 -6.39 3.26 -16.46
C TYR A 88 -4.95 3.17 -15.94
N THR A 89 -4.29 4.32 -15.87
CA THR A 89 -2.92 4.46 -15.36
C THR A 89 -2.95 4.92 -13.92
N LEU A 90 -2.01 4.46 -13.11
CA LEU A 90 -1.86 4.85 -11.71
C LEU A 90 -0.38 5.13 -11.44
N LYS A 91 -0.07 6.36 -11.06
CA LYS A 91 1.28 6.79 -10.73
C LYS A 91 1.34 7.27 -9.29
N PHE A 92 2.21 6.64 -8.52
CA PHE A 92 2.56 7.08 -7.17
C PHE A 92 3.77 7.99 -7.26
N LEU A 93 3.65 9.21 -6.73
CA LEU A 93 4.70 10.22 -6.84
C LEU A 93 5.85 9.94 -5.87
N GLU A 94 7.02 10.48 -6.16
CA GLU A 94 8.22 10.36 -5.31
C GLU A 94 8.04 11.12 -3.98
N ASN A 95 7.54 12.35 -4.10
CA ASN A 95 7.41 13.29 -3.00
C ASN A 95 5.95 13.45 -2.59
N GLY A 96 5.72 13.43 -1.27
CA GLY A 96 4.38 13.38 -0.69
C GLY A 96 3.71 12.03 -0.87
N ASP A 97 2.72 11.74 -0.02
CA ASP A 97 1.89 10.55 -0.17
C ASP A 97 0.78 10.83 -1.20
N SER A 98 1.21 11.19 -2.41
CA SER A 98 0.38 11.66 -3.51
C SER A 98 0.45 10.71 -4.70
N LEU A 99 -0.64 10.68 -5.47
CA LEU A 99 -0.77 9.89 -6.69
C LEU A 99 -1.52 10.66 -7.76
N THR A 100 -1.33 10.23 -9.00
CA THR A 100 -2.16 10.64 -10.14
C THR A 100 -2.72 9.42 -10.82
N THR A 101 -3.93 9.51 -11.36
CA THR A 101 -4.51 8.41 -12.13
C THR A 101 -5.37 8.92 -13.27
N THR A 102 -5.38 8.17 -14.37
CA THR A 102 -6.21 8.47 -15.54
C THR A 102 -7.25 7.37 -15.71
N SER A 103 -8.52 7.71 -15.84
CA SER A 103 -9.60 6.78 -16.19
C SER A 103 -9.72 6.63 -17.71
N SER A 104 -10.88 6.22 -18.21
CA SER A 104 -11.23 6.32 -19.65
C SER A 104 -11.27 7.76 -20.16
N THR A 105 -11.76 8.71 -19.34
CA THR A 105 -12.08 10.07 -19.80
C THR A 105 -11.31 11.14 -19.03
N ASN A 106 -11.07 10.94 -17.75
CA ASN A 106 -10.63 12.00 -16.84
C ASN A 106 -9.28 11.70 -16.18
N ASN A 107 -8.67 12.76 -15.65
CA ASN A 107 -7.47 12.69 -14.84
C ASN A 107 -7.81 13.07 -13.39
N PHE A 108 -7.17 12.39 -12.46
CA PHE A 108 -7.37 12.56 -11.03
C PHE A 108 -6.02 12.73 -10.34
N ILE A 109 -6.05 13.52 -9.27
CA ILE A 109 -4.96 13.68 -8.32
C ILE A 109 -5.49 13.21 -6.97
N GLY A 110 -4.71 12.44 -6.26
CA GLY A 110 -5.11 11.89 -4.99
C GLY A 110 -3.98 11.84 -3.98
N THR A 111 -4.37 11.47 -2.77
CA THR A 111 -3.46 11.14 -1.68
C THR A 111 -3.73 9.72 -1.21
N TYR A 112 -2.75 9.10 -0.59
CA TYR A 112 -2.89 7.77 -0.03
C TYR A 112 -2.19 7.65 1.32
N THR A 113 -2.52 6.61 2.07
CA THR A 113 -1.75 6.16 3.22
C THR A 113 -1.35 4.71 3.00
N ILE A 114 -0.23 4.30 3.58
CA ILE A 114 0.28 2.94 3.46
C ILE A 114 0.89 2.48 4.78
N ASP A 115 0.60 1.25 5.16
CA ASP A 115 1.29 0.53 6.21
C ASP A 115 1.92 -0.73 5.63
N ILE A 116 3.24 -0.68 5.47
CA ILE A 116 4.03 -1.72 4.83
C ILE A 116 4.04 -3.00 5.68
N LYS A 117 3.95 -2.89 7.01
CA LYS A 117 3.97 -4.06 7.90
C LYS A 117 2.71 -4.90 7.76
N THR A 118 1.57 -4.24 7.53
CA THR A 118 0.27 -4.90 7.37
C THR A 118 -0.16 -5.04 5.91
N SER A 119 0.63 -4.50 4.97
CA SER A 119 0.28 -4.37 3.55
C SER A 119 -1.05 -3.65 3.32
N SER A 120 -1.37 -2.72 4.22
CA SER A 120 -2.57 -1.88 4.13
C SER A 120 -2.27 -0.66 3.27
N ILE A 121 -3.23 -0.26 2.45
CA ILE A 121 -3.19 0.99 1.69
C ILE A 121 -4.59 1.56 1.62
N SER A 122 -4.72 2.89 1.68
CA SER A 122 -6.00 3.56 1.45
C SER A 122 -5.76 4.76 0.55
N ILE A 123 -6.57 4.92 -0.49
CA ILE A 123 -6.62 6.18 -1.24
C ILE A 123 -7.52 7.13 -0.43
N THR A 124 -6.92 8.10 0.25
CA THR A 124 -7.60 8.96 1.22
C THR A 124 -8.32 10.13 0.58
N SER A 125 -7.85 10.58 -0.58
CA SER A 125 -8.53 11.56 -1.41
C SER A 125 -8.30 11.25 -2.88
N LEU A 126 -9.30 11.53 -3.71
CA LEU A 126 -9.19 11.41 -5.16
C LEU A 126 -10.04 12.52 -5.79
N GLY A 127 -9.37 13.64 -6.08
CA GLY A 127 -9.96 14.82 -6.69
C GLY A 127 -9.79 14.83 -8.21
N GLY A 128 -10.78 15.35 -8.91
CA GLY A 128 -10.79 15.44 -10.37
C GLY A 128 -12.21 15.59 -10.91
N THR A 129 -12.33 15.72 -12.22
CA THR A 129 -13.62 15.78 -12.90
C THR A 129 -14.15 14.37 -13.11
N LYS A 130 -15.46 14.15 -12.90
CA LYS A 130 -16.14 12.87 -13.18
C LYS A 130 -17.16 12.97 -14.32
N ILE A 131 -17.12 14.07 -15.07
CA ILE A 131 -18.08 14.35 -16.13
C ILE A 131 -17.83 13.37 -17.28
N ASN A 132 -18.90 12.79 -17.81
CA ASN A 132 -18.89 11.90 -18.97
C ASN A 132 -17.87 10.74 -18.85
N GLU A 133 -17.76 10.13 -17.67
CA GLU A 133 -17.12 8.81 -17.60
C GLU A 133 -17.91 7.82 -18.45
N ILE A 134 -17.20 7.13 -19.33
CA ILE A 134 -17.74 6.12 -20.24
C ILE A 134 -16.96 4.81 -20.04
N TYR A 135 -17.46 3.71 -20.60
CA TYR A 135 -16.84 2.39 -20.46
C TYR A 135 -16.58 2.03 -18.98
N ASP A 136 -15.37 1.57 -18.64
CA ASP A 136 -15.00 1.13 -17.30
C ASP A 136 -14.46 2.24 -16.38
N GLY A 137 -14.55 3.51 -16.80
CA GLY A 137 -14.08 4.65 -16.00
C GLY A 137 -14.69 4.74 -14.62
N ILE A 138 -16.02 4.59 -14.52
CA ILE A 138 -16.74 4.60 -13.25
C ILE A 138 -16.29 3.44 -12.37
N LEU A 139 -16.27 2.22 -12.92
CA LEU A 139 -15.86 1.01 -12.19
C LEU A 139 -14.43 1.16 -11.64
N TYR A 140 -13.51 1.69 -12.44
CA TYR A 140 -12.13 1.91 -12.04
C TYR A 140 -12.01 2.88 -10.87
N VAL A 141 -12.61 4.07 -10.98
CA VAL A 141 -12.55 5.11 -9.94
C VAL A 141 -13.22 4.65 -8.66
N GLU A 142 -14.39 4.01 -8.76
CA GLU A 142 -15.11 3.49 -7.60
C GLU A 142 -14.40 2.32 -6.91
N SER A 143 -13.65 1.51 -7.66
CA SER A 143 -12.84 0.43 -7.09
C SER A 143 -11.64 1.00 -6.34
N LEU A 144 -10.94 1.98 -6.92
CA LEU A 144 -9.78 2.63 -6.30
C LEU A 144 -10.11 3.23 -4.92
N ILE A 145 -11.25 3.93 -4.78
CA ILE A 145 -11.65 4.53 -3.50
C ILE A 145 -12.03 3.51 -2.42
N LYS A 146 -12.27 2.24 -2.79
CA LYS A 146 -12.61 1.14 -1.86
C LYS A 146 -11.39 0.30 -1.47
N VAL A 147 -10.23 0.54 -2.07
CA VAL A 147 -9.00 -0.21 -1.81
C VAL A 147 -8.60 -0.08 -0.35
N ASN A 148 -8.26 -1.20 0.27
CA ASN A 148 -7.77 -1.25 1.66
C ASN A 148 -6.51 -2.11 1.85
N LYS A 149 -6.06 -2.83 0.83
CA LYS A 149 -4.90 -3.73 0.91
C LYS A 149 -4.19 -3.81 -0.44
N TYR A 150 -2.87 -4.02 -0.40
CA TYR A 150 -2.08 -4.24 -1.61
C TYR A 150 -1.19 -5.47 -1.50
N THR A 151 -0.75 -5.97 -2.65
CA THR A 151 0.41 -6.85 -2.79
C THR A 151 1.22 -6.43 -3.99
N ILE A 152 2.53 -6.55 -3.91
CA ILE A 152 3.44 -6.38 -5.06
C ILE A 152 4.20 -7.69 -5.22
N ASP A 153 4.15 -8.26 -6.41
CA ASP A 153 5.00 -9.36 -6.84
C ASP A 153 5.66 -8.98 -8.16
N LYS A 154 6.98 -8.73 -8.12
CA LYS A 154 7.77 -8.20 -9.24
C LYS A 154 7.12 -6.97 -9.89
N ASP A 155 6.60 -7.14 -11.10
CA ASP A 155 5.98 -6.10 -11.93
C ASP A 155 4.46 -6.12 -11.87
N VAL A 156 3.87 -6.81 -10.88
CA VAL A 156 2.43 -6.89 -10.68
C VAL A 156 2.05 -6.26 -9.35
N LEU A 157 1.22 -5.22 -9.44
CA LEU A 157 0.54 -4.62 -8.29
C LEU A 157 -0.90 -5.11 -8.26
N LYS A 158 -1.35 -5.58 -7.10
CA LYS A 158 -2.76 -5.89 -6.85
C LYS A 158 -3.28 -4.97 -5.75
N LEU A 159 -4.39 -4.29 -6.02
CA LEU A 159 -5.09 -3.45 -5.06
C LEU A 159 -6.43 -4.09 -4.73
N TYR A 160 -6.56 -4.62 -3.51
CA TYR A 160 -7.72 -5.38 -3.07
C TYR A 160 -8.77 -4.47 -2.42
N TYR A 161 -10.03 -4.82 -2.65
CA TYR A 161 -11.20 -4.20 -2.04
C TYR A 161 -12.28 -5.27 -1.80
N ASN A 162 -13.40 -4.87 -1.19
CA ASN A 162 -14.52 -5.78 -0.88
C ASN A 162 -14.07 -7.05 -0.12
N ASP A 163 -13.37 -6.85 1.01
CA ASP A 163 -12.83 -7.92 1.85
C ASP A 163 -11.94 -8.93 1.10
N ASN A 164 -11.12 -8.43 0.17
CA ASN A 164 -10.24 -9.21 -0.72
C ASN A 164 -10.98 -10.11 -1.73
N LYS A 165 -12.29 -9.96 -1.89
CA LYS A 165 -13.06 -10.68 -2.92
C LYS A 165 -12.84 -10.10 -4.31
N ASN A 166 -12.43 -8.83 -4.39
CA ASN A 166 -12.10 -8.19 -5.65
C ASN A 166 -10.73 -7.52 -5.56
N TYR A 167 -10.05 -7.43 -6.70
CA TYR A 167 -8.86 -6.61 -6.82
C TYR A 167 -8.67 -6.04 -8.21
N LEU A 168 -7.99 -4.90 -8.27
CA LEU A 168 -7.45 -4.30 -9.48
C LEU A 168 -6.05 -4.88 -9.71
N GLU A 169 -5.82 -5.53 -10.85
CA GLU A 169 -4.53 -6.09 -11.24
C GLU A 169 -3.84 -5.13 -12.20
N PHE A 170 -2.66 -4.65 -11.84
CA PHE A 170 -1.86 -3.73 -12.64
C PHE A 170 -0.52 -4.34 -13.02
N LYS A 171 0.01 -3.91 -14.15
CA LYS A 171 1.38 -4.17 -14.61
C LYS A 171 2.22 -2.90 -14.49
N ARG A 172 3.48 -3.05 -14.05
CA ARG A 172 4.45 -1.95 -13.96
C ARG A 172 4.75 -1.35 -15.35
N ARG A 173 4.97 -0.04 -15.39
CA ARG A 173 5.47 0.72 -16.54
C ARG A 173 6.90 1.18 -16.33
#